data_AF-A0A4P2VID9-F1
#
_entry.id   AF-A0A4P2VID9-F1
#
_cell.length_a   1.000
_cell.length_b   1.000
_cell.length_c   1.000
_cell.angle_alpha   90.00
_cell.angle_beta   90.00
_cell.angle_gamma   90.00
#
_symmetry.space_group_name_H-M   'P 1'
#
loop_
_entity.id
_entity.type
_entity.pdbx_description
1 polymer ?
#
loop_
_entity_poly.entity_id
_entity_poly.type
_entity_poly.pdbx_seq_one_letter_code
_entity_poly.pdbx_strand_id
1 'polypeptide(L)'
;MKIKTEWTAKEYPHNWEFIGECEEGEKINISVKNGEATKIGPNPKELLLHGIASCTSVDVVSTLQKMRQPLEELRVECEAEQTTTLPKVFSKCNLVYYVNGENLSYEKVANAVFLSFTKYCGVSAMIEKSGCYITPKLFINNKEIDIFDPEDKISEKLKLWLNEIASHCKNGIALVTGASRGIGHELVQKLCDEGFAVIPTSRTKVTFEHKNIFDSLYLDLAKVHSIHFLADFLKKNSIYFNVVVHNAGVFSSDEKSSNLTVSFSDIQRIFETNVFGLIEANNTFMQLMSPTSTIAFIASLMGHDSYDTYTHTAYRMSKRSVIQYAKNLALELESQNKKISVLSLHPGSVKTDMNPNGKISVKNSAEQITQLISKNMLAKRMKHNGGFWNYNLTKDAWECLN
;
A
#
# COMPACT_ATOMS: atom_id res chain seq x y z
N MET A 1 31.10 -4.89 9.57
CA MET A 1 30.87 -5.85 8.48
C MET A 1 31.88 -5.66 7.36
N LYS A 2 32.97 -6.41 7.46
CA LYS A 2 33.92 -6.65 6.38
C LYS A 2 33.91 -8.15 6.09
N ILE A 3 33.59 -8.52 4.85
CA ILE A 3 33.59 -9.90 4.37
C ILE A 3 34.57 -10.03 3.21
N LYS A 4 35.04 -11.24 2.93
CA LYS A 4 35.90 -11.55 1.78
C LYS A 4 35.28 -12.68 0.96
N THR A 5 35.51 -12.66 -0.35
CA THR A 5 35.13 -13.76 -1.23
C THR A 5 36.30 -14.10 -2.13
N GLU A 6 36.72 -15.36 -2.13
CA GLU A 6 37.86 -15.83 -2.92
C GLU A 6 37.40 -16.90 -3.90
N TRP A 7 37.80 -16.78 -5.17
CA TRP A 7 37.61 -17.83 -6.15
C TRP A 7 38.61 -18.96 -5.90
N THR A 8 38.13 -20.19 -5.82
CA THR A 8 38.98 -21.38 -5.69
C THR A 8 39.19 -21.98 -7.07
N ALA A 9 40.39 -21.81 -7.64
CA ALA A 9 40.77 -22.43 -8.90
C ALA A 9 40.76 -23.96 -8.77
N LYS A 10 40.04 -24.64 -9.67
CA LYS A 10 40.01 -26.11 -9.78
C LYS A 10 40.30 -26.53 -11.22
N GLU A 11 40.72 -27.78 -11.42
CA GLU A 11 40.93 -28.34 -12.76
C GLU A 11 39.58 -28.69 -13.42
N TYR A 12 39.48 -28.56 -14.74
CA TYR A 12 38.24 -28.83 -15.49
C TYR A 12 37.96 -30.34 -15.62
N PRO A 13 36.68 -30.79 -15.57
CA PRO A 13 35.44 -30.03 -15.39
C PRO A 13 35.15 -29.69 -13.91
N HIS A 14 34.82 -28.42 -13.64
CA HIS A 14 34.46 -27.91 -12.32
C HIS A 14 33.43 -26.78 -12.42
N ASN A 15 32.68 -26.59 -11.33
CA ASN A 15 31.86 -25.40 -11.12
C ASN A 15 32.73 -24.18 -10.85
N TRP A 16 32.24 -22.96 -11.09
CA TRP A 16 32.90 -21.79 -10.53
C TRP A 16 32.59 -21.72 -9.05
N GLU A 17 33.62 -21.91 -8.24
CA GLU A 17 33.50 -22.05 -6.80
C GLU A 17 34.20 -20.91 -6.08
N PHE A 18 33.55 -20.42 -5.04
CA PHE A 18 34.03 -19.34 -4.21
C PHE A 18 33.83 -19.71 -2.74
N ILE A 19 34.72 -19.21 -1.88
CA ILE A 19 34.57 -19.26 -0.44
C ILE A 19 34.34 -17.83 0.05
N GLY A 20 33.18 -17.60 0.66
CA GLY A 20 32.90 -16.37 1.41
C GLY A 20 33.36 -16.53 2.86
N GLU A 21 34.20 -15.62 3.36
CA GLU A 21 34.63 -15.53 4.76
C GLU A 21 33.85 -14.40 5.45
N CYS A 22 33.12 -14.75 6.51
CA CYS A 22 32.36 -13.85 7.37
C CYS A 22 33.29 -13.03 8.29
N GLU A 23 32.74 -12.03 8.97
CA GLU A 23 33.51 -11.11 9.84
C GLU A 23 34.19 -11.83 11.01
N GLU A 24 33.59 -12.92 11.52
CA GLU A 24 34.12 -13.74 12.61
C GLU A 24 34.92 -14.97 12.11
N GLY A 25 35.09 -15.12 10.78
CA GLY A 25 35.94 -16.12 10.14
C GLY A 25 35.23 -17.38 9.64
N GLU A 26 33.91 -17.50 9.81
CA GLU A 26 33.10 -18.59 9.25
C GLU A 26 33.17 -18.57 7.73
N LYS A 27 33.09 -19.76 7.13
CA LYS A 27 33.22 -19.94 5.68
C LYS A 27 31.94 -20.50 5.08
N ILE A 28 31.53 -19.95 3.94
CA ILE A 28 30.36 -20.38 3.16
C ILE A 28 30.81 -20.68 1.73
N ASN A 29 30.48 -21.87 1.23
CA ASN A 29 30.70 -22.23 -0.17
C ASN A 29 29.65 -21.57 -1.07
N ILE A 30 30.10 -20.92 -2.14
CA ILE A 30 29.25 -20.34 -3.18
C ILE A 30 29.63 -21.02 -4.50
N SER A 31 28.65 -21.54 -5.23
CA SER A 31 28.91 -22.33 -6.44
C SER A 31 27.98 -21.93 -7.58
N VAL A 32 28.58 -21.67 -8.75
CA VAL A 32 27.86 -21.43 -10.00
C VAL A 32 28.11 -22.61 -10.93
N LYS A 33 27.02 -23.23 -11.40
CA LYS A 33 27.10 -24.43 -12.23
C LYS A 33 27.84 -24.13 -13.53
N ASN A 34 28.86 -24.92 -13.83
CA ASN A 34 29.61 -24.87 -15.07
C ASN A 34 29.85 -26.31 -15.56
N GLY A 35 29.29 -26.66 -16.72
CA GLY A 35 29.29 -28.04 -17.24
C GLY A 35 28.40 -29.01 -16.43
N GLU A 36 28.86 -30.25 -16.31
CA GLU A 36 28.09 -31.37 -15.71
C GLU A 36 28.34 -31.57 -14.20
N ALA A 37 29.28 -30.83 -13.61
CA ALA A 37 29.63 -30.98 -12.20
C ALA A 37 28.44 -30.67 -11.25
N THR A 38 28.34 -31.42 -10.16
CA THR A 38 27.31 -31.21 -9.12
C THR A 38 27.65 -29.97 -8.29
N LYS A 39 26.71 -29.06 -8.08
CA LYS A 39 26.89 -27.87 -7.24
C LYS A 39 27.19 -28.26 -5.79
N ILE A 40 28.16 -27.60 -5.18
CA ILE A 40 28.59 -27.83 -3.78
C ILE A 40 28.12 -26.72 -2.81
N GLY A 41 27.25 -25.82 -3.27
CA GLY A 41 26.72 -24.70 -2.50
C GLY A 41 25.75 -23.85 -3.32
N PRO A 42 25.08 -22.88 -2.69
CA PRO A 42 24.21 -21.94 -3.39
C PRO A 42 25.00 -21.08 -4.37
N ASN A 43 24.37 -20.69 -5.46
CA ASN A 43 24.86 -19.59 -6.29
C ASN A 43 24.60 -18.23 -5.58
N PRO A 44 25.21 -17.12 -6.03
CA PRO A 44 25.05 -15.82 -5.36
C PRO A 44 23.60 -15.35 -5.18
N LYS A 45 22.72 -15.63 -6.16
CA LYS A 45 21.29 -15.29 -6.07
C LYS A 45 20.54 -16.19 -5.09
N GLU A 46 20.82 -17.50 -5.09
CA GLU A 46 20.28 -18.44 -4.08
C GLU A 46 20.73 -18.04 -2.67
N LEU A 47 21.99 -17.64 -2.50
CA LEU A 47 22.51 -17.15 -1.23
C LEU A 47 21.78 -15.88 -0.77
N LEU A 48 21.46 -14.97 -1.69
CA LEU A 48 20.66 -13.78 -1.37
C LEU A 48 19.25 -14.16 -0.89
N LEU A 49 18.59 -15.13 -1.52
CA LEU A 49 17.27 -15.62 -1.09
C LEU A 49 17.32 -16.28 0.29
N HIS A 50 18.36 -17.07 0.57
CA HIS A 50 18.61 -17.57 1.94
C HIS A 50 18.81 -16.42 2.94
N GLY A 51 19.47 -15.34 2.54
CA GLY A 51 19.60 -14.13 3.33
C GLY A 51 18.26 -13.50 3.70
N ILE A 52 17.31 -13.42 2.76
CA ILE A 52 15.95 -12.96 3.04
C ILE A 52 15.25 -13.89 4.03
N ALA A 53 15.21 -15.19 3.70
CA ALA A 53 14.49 -16.21 4.48
C ALA A 53 15.03 -16.33 5.92
N SER A 54 16.35 -16.27 6.09
CA SER A 54 16.98 -16.30 7.41
C SER A 54 16.78 -15.00 8.19
N CYS A 55 16.89 -13.84 7.54
CA CYS A 55 16.69 -12.55 8.19
C CYS A 55 15.28 -12.44 8.80
N THR A 56 14.24 -12.80 8.04
CA THR A 56 12.87 -12.82 8.56
C THR A 56 12.66 -13.91 9.60
N SER A 57 13.33 -15.07 9.47
CA SER A 57 13.22 -16.17 10.44
C SER A 57 13.70 -15.75 11.83
N VAL A 58 14.80 -15.00 11.91
CA VAL A 58 15.34 -14.49 13.19
C VAL A 58 14.30 -13.60 13.88
N ASP A 59 13.63 -12.72 13.14
CA ASP A 59 12.60 -11.83 13.68
C ASP A 59 11.38 -12.62 14.17
N VAL A 60 10.90 -13.61 13.39
CA VAL A 60 9.76 -14.45 13.75
C VAL A 60 10.06 -15.30 14.99
N VAL A 61 11.18 -16.04 15.00
CA VAL A 61 11.58 -16.88 16.13
C VAL A 61 11.72 -16.05 17.40
N SER A 62 12.47 -14.94 17.34
CA SER A 62 12.72 -14.11 18.51
C SER A 62 11.43 -13.44 19.03
N THR A 63 10.50 -13.07 18.15
CA THR A 63 9.20 -12.51 18.53
C THR A 63 8.31 -13.55 19.21
N LEU A 64 8.22 -14.76 18.64
CA LEU A 64 7.43 -15.85 19.21
C LEU A 64 7.96 -16.30 20.57
N GLN A 65 9.27 -16.39 20.73
CA GLN A 65 9.90 -16.67 22.02
C GLN A 65 9.57 -15.60 23.07
N LYS A 66 9.65 -14.31 22.73
CA LYS A 66 9.25 -13.21 23.63
C LYS A 66 7.77 -13.29 24.02
N MET A 67 6.91 -13.71 23.09
CA MET A 67 5.49 -13.97 23.33
C MET A 67 5.20 -15.30 24.05
N ARG A 68 6.24 -16.05 24.40
CA ARG A 68 6.19 -17.38 25.05
C ARG A 68 5.32 -18.36 24.27
N GLN A 69 5.42 -18.31 22.93
CA GLN A 69 4.76 -19.30 22.08
C GLN A 69 5.63 -20.58 22.02
N PRO A 70 5.02 -21.77 22.15
CA PRO A 70 5.70 -23.06 22.10
C PRO A 70 6.06 -23.44 20.65
N LEU A 71 7.03 -22.71 20.07
CA LEU A 71 7.53 -22.97 18.72
C LEU A 71 8.44 -24.22 18.73
N GLU A 72 8.12 -25.21 17.90
CA GLU A 72 8.92 -26.41 17.70
C GLU A 72 9.77 -26.33 16.44
N GLU A 73 9.19 -25.80 15.36
CA GLU A 73 9.86 -25.71 14.06
C GLU A 73 9.43 -24.45 13.31
N LEU A 74 10.40 -23.81 12.65
CA LEU A 74 10.14 -22.79 11.62
C LEU A 74 10.93 -23.18 10.37
N ARG A 75 10.23 -23.25 9.24
CA ARG A 75 10.82 -23.35 7.91
C ARG A 75 10.32 -22.20 7.05
N VAL A 76 11.23 -21.52 6.35
CA VAL A 76 10.87 -20.46 5.40
C VAL A 76 11.44 -20.81 4.04
N GLU A 77 10.56 -21.02 3.07
CA GLU A 77 10.91 -21.21 1.67
C GLU A 77 10.86 -19.87 0.94
N CYS A 78 11.76 -19.64 -0.02
CA CYS A 78 11.76 -18.44 -0.84
C CYS A 78 11.84 -18.82 -2.33
N GLU A 79 10.77 -18.55 -3.06
CA GLU A 79 10.73 -18.70 -4.52
C GLU A 79 10.88 -17.33 -5.16
N ALA A 80 11.71 -17.19 -6.19
CA ALA A 80 11.91 -15.89 -6.84
C ALA A 80 11.77 -15.94 -8.36
N GLU A 81 11.07 -14.95 -8.89
CA GLU A 81 11.00 -14.65 -10.32
C GLU A 81 12.05 -13.60 -10.68
N GLN A 82 12.57 -13.65 -11.91
CA GLN A 82 13.58 -12.70 -12.39
C GLN A 82 13.10 -11.95 -13.61
N THR A 83 13.59 -10.72 -13.77
CA THR A 83 13.40 -9.95 -15.00
C THR A 83 14.02 -10.67 -16.20
N THR A 84 13.47 -10.40 -17.38
CA THR A 84 13.96 -10.98 -18.64
C THR A 84 15.15 -10.20 -19.20
N THR A 85 15.21 -8.89 -18.95
CA THR A 85 16.25 -7.97 -19.43
C THR A 85 17.48 -7.96 -18.52
N LEU A 86 18.66 -7.72 -19.12
CA LEU A 86 19.91 -7.59 -18.38
C LEU A 86 20.04 -6.19 -17.77
N PRO A 87 20.57 -6.06 -16.53
CA PRO A 87 20.89 -7.15 -15.61
C PRO A 87 19.62 -7.82 -15.06
N LYS A 88 19.61 -9.17 -15.01
CA LYS A 88 18.47 -9.92 -14.45
C LYS A 88 18.41 -9.74 -12.95
N VAL A 89 17.39 -9.07 -12.44
CA VAL A 89 17.14 -8.86 -11.00
C VAL A 89 15.90 -9.62 -10.56
N PHE A 90 15.71 -9.79 -9.26
CA PHE A 90 14.46 -10.37 -8.76
C PHE A 90 13.31 -9.39 -9.00
N SER A 91 12.27 -9.83 -9.69
CA SER A 91 11.03 -9.07 -9.88
C SER A 91 10.02 -9.39 -8.78
N LYS A 92 10.03 -10.63 -8.29
CA LYS A 92 9.12 -11.11 -7.25
C LYS A 92 9.80 -12.16 -6.38
N CYS A 93 9.52 -12.16 -5.08
CA CYS A 93 9.95 -13.20 -4.14
C CYS A 93 8.76 -13.66 -3.29
N ASN A 94 8.42 -14.94 -3.28
CA ASN A 94 7.39 -15.52 -2.43
C ASN A 94 8.05 -16.19 -1.24
N LEU A 95 7.79 -15.69 -0.03
CA LEU A 95 8.22 -16.27 1.24
C LEU A 95 7.10 -17.13 1.81
N VAL A 96 7.33 -18.44 1.96
CA VAL A 96 6.34 -19.35 2.54
C VAL A 96 6.85 -19.80 3.90
N TYR A 97 6.15 -19.39 4.95
CA TYR A 97 6.45 -19.71 6.34
C TYR A 97 5.65 -20.94 6.75
N TYR A 98 6.34 -21.96 7.24
CA TYR A 98 5.75 -23.13 7.89
C TYR A 98 6.15 -23.09 9.36
N VAL A 99 5.17 -22.91 10.23
CA VAL A 99 5.34 -22.77 11.68
C VAL A 99 4.65 -23.95 12.35
N ASN A 100 5.41 -24.78 13.06
CA ASN A 100 4.87 -25.93 13.79
C ASN A 100 5.10 -25.78 15.29
N GLY A 101 4.12 -26.24 16.06
CA GLY A 101 4.16 -26.26 17.52
C GLY A 101 2.80 -26.57 18.14
N GLU A 102 2.81 -27.20 19.31
CA GLU A 102 1.60 -27.46 20.09
C GLU A 102 0.97 -26.17 20.64
N ASN A 103 -0.34 -25.96 20.48
CA ASN A 103 -1.06 -24.82 21.08
C ASN A 103 -0.55 -23.41 20.69
N LEU A 104 -0.05 -23.24 19.47
CA LEU A 104 0.29 -21.92 18.92
C LEU A 104 -0.96 -21.04 18.75
N SER A 105 -0.87 -19.78 19.20
CA SER A 105 -1.89 -18.77 18.90
C SER A 105 -1.72 -18.25 17.47
N TYR A 106 -2.74 -18.43 16.62
CA TYR A 106 -2.70 -18.00 15.23
C TYR A 106 -2.53 -16.50 15.10
N GLU A 107 -3.22 -15.72 15.95
CA GLU A 107 -3.06 -14.27 16.03
C GLU A 107 -1.61 -13.85 16.32
N LYS A 108 -0.96 -14.48 17.30
CA LYS A 108 0.42 -14.15 17.66
C LYS A 108 1.42 -14.55 16.58
N VAL A 109 1.21 -15.71 15.94
CA VAL A 109 2.08 -16.18 14.84
C VAL A 109 1.92 -15.29 13.60
N ALA A 110 0.70 -15.01 13.18
CA ALA A 110 0.43 -14.09 12.08
C ALA A 110 1.02 -12.70 12.36
N ASN A 111 0.85 -12.17 13.57
CA ASN A 111 1.42 -10.89 13.96
C ASN A 111 2.96 -10.91 13.98
N ALA A 112 3.61 -12.01 14.39
CA ALA A 112 5.07 -12.13 14.33
C ALA A 112 5.59 -12.07 12.89
N VAL A 113 4.95 -12.80 11.96
CA VAL A 113 5.28 -12.77 10.53
C VAL A 113 5.00 -11.39 9.94
N PHE A 114 3.83 -10.81 10.24
CA PHE A 114 3.45 -9.47 9.79
C PHE A 114 4.47 -8.41 10.24
N LEU A 115 4.88 -8.42 11.51
CA LEU A 115 5.86 -7.47 12.04
C LEU A 115 7.26 -7.66 11.44
N SER A 116 7.71 -8.92 11.30
CA SER A 116 8.97 -9.20 10.61
C SER A 116 8.97 -8.58 9.22
N PHE A 117 7.92 -8.87 8.45
CA PHE A 117 7.78 -8.46 7.07
C PHE A 117 7.62 -6.95 6.89
N THR A 118 6.85 -6.29 7.75
CA THR A 118 6.52 -4.87 7.58
C THR A 118 7.46 -3.90 8.29
N LYS A 119 8.21 -4.37 9.30
CA LYS A 119 8.94 -3.48 10.21
C LYS A 119 10.40 -3.87 10.45
N TYR A 120 10.72 -5.15 10.59
CA TYR A 120 12.02 -5.56 11.14
C TYR A 120 13.00 -6.12 10.10
N CYS A 121 12.54 -6.84 9.09
CA CYS A 121 13.42 -7.53 8.15
C CYS A 121 14.14 -6.55 7.20
N GLY A 122 15.35 -6.12 7.59
CA GLY A 122 16.16 -5.17 6.82
C GLY A 122 16.56 -5.69 5.43
N VAL A 123 16.76 -7.01 5.27
CA VAL A 123 17.10 -7.62 3.98
C VAL A 123 15.92 -7.55 3.01
N SER A 124 14.70 -7.88 3.46
CA SER A 124 13.48 -7.73 2.66
C SER A 124 13.30 -6.27 2.23
N ALA A 125 13.46 -5.33 3.15
CA ALA A 125 13.35 -3.89 2.87
C ALA A 125 14.40 -3.40 1.84
N MET A 126 15.62 -3.95 1.83
CA MET A 126 16.63 -3.61 0.81
C MET A 126 16.25 -4.15 -0.58
N ILE A 127 15.68 -5.35 -0.65
CA ILE A 127 15.27 -5.97 -1.91
C ILE A 127 14.00 -5.33 -2.47
N GLU A 128 13.05 -4.96 -1.61
CA GLU A 128 11.88 -4.19 -2.02
C GLU A 128 12.27 -2.85 -2.67
N LYS A 129 13.30 -2.18 -2.13
CA LYS A 129 13.84 -0.94 -2.72
C LYS A 129 14.44 -1.14 -4.11
N SER A 130 14.78 -2.36 -4.52
CA SER A 130 15.19 -2.64 -5.90
C SER A 130 13.99 -2.76 -6.87
N GLY A 131 12.76 -2.59 -6.38
CA GLY A 131 11.52 -2.81 -7.12
C GLY A 131 11.06 -4.27 -7.11
N CYS A 132 11.66 -5.14 -6.29
CA CYS A 132 11.22 -6.52 -6.16
C CYS A 132 9.97 -6.60 -5.26
N TYR A 133 8.94 -7.29 -5.72
CA TYR A 133 7.73 -7.50 -4.94
C TYR A 133 7.83 -8.77 -4.09
N ILE A 134 7.86 -8.64 -2.76
CA ILE A 134 7.92 -9.80 -1.86
C ILE A 134 6.50 -10.21 -1.44
N THR A 135 6.16 -11.49 -1.26
CA THR A 135 4.85 -11.87 -0.68
C THR A 135 5.01 -12.94 0.38
N PRO A 136 4.41 -12.79 1.57
CA PRO A 136 4.42 -13.84 2.57
C PRO A 136 3.16 -14.72 2.46
N LYS A 137 3.35 -16.03 2.69
CA LYS A 137 2.29 -17.00 2.95
C LYS A 137 2.59 -17.70 4.26
N LEU A 138 1.57 -17.98 5.07
CA LEU A 138 1.74 -18.58 6.37
C LEU A 138 0.97 -19.89 6.46
N PHE A 139 1.66 -20.94 6.89
CA PHE A 139 1.10 -22.20 7.30
C PHE A 139 1.41 -22.43 8.79
N ILE A 140 0.38 -22.73 9.57
CA ILE A 140 0.53 -23.16 10.97
C ILE A 140 0.04 -24.60 11.06
N ASN A 141 0.91 -25.53 11.46
CA ASN A 141 0.59 -26.96 11.53
C ASN A 141 -0.05 -27.48 10.22
N ASN A 142 0.54 -27.13 9.07
CA ASN A 142 0.08 -27.41 7.70
C ASN A 142 -1.26 -26.79 7.28
N LYS A 143 -1.88 -25.95 8.11
CA LYS A 143 -3.07 -25.17 7.73
C LYS A 143 -2.64 -23.80 7.21
N GLU A 144 -3.09 -23.41 6.02
CA GLU A 144 -2.88 -22.06 5.51
C GLU A 144 -3.67 -21.05 6.36
N ILE A 145 -3.00 -19.98 6.79
CA ILE A 145 -3.54 -18.93 7.66
C ILE A 145 -3.40 -17.58 6.95
N ASP A 146 -4.50 -16.83 6.92
CA ASP A 146 -4.50 -15.45 6.46
C ASP A 146 -3.74 -14.57 7.47
N ILE A 147 -2.66 -13.92 7.03
CA ILE A 147 -1.83 -13.10 7.93
C ILE A 147 -2.62 -11.87 8.45
N PHE A 148 -3.60 -11.38 7.69
CA PHE A 148 -4.41 -10.22 8.06
C PHE A 148 -5.59 -10.57 8.95
N ASP A 149 -6.13 -11.78 8.76
CA ASP A 149 -7.32 -12.25 9.47
C ASP A 149 -7.15 -13.72 9.89
N PRO A 150 -6.21 -14.02 10.81
CA PRO A 150 -5.76 -15.38 11.09
C PRO A 150 -6.82 -16.32 11.67
N GLU A 151 -7.91 -15.74 12.17
CA GLU A 151 -9.05 -16.48 12.72
C GLU A 151 -10.36 -16.17 11.96
N ASP A 152 -10.26 -15.57 10.77
CA ASP A 152 -11.38 -15.15 9.91
C ASP A 152 -12.40 -14.20 10.59
N LYS A 153 -12.06 -13.62 11.77
CA LYS A 153 -12.92 -12.76 12.59
C LYS A 153 -13.34 -11.49 11.85
N ILE A 154 -12.42 -10.86 11.12
CA ILE A 154 -12.72 -9.63 10.36
C ILE A 154 -13.63 -9.98 9.19
N SER A 155 -13.36 -11.09 8.50
CA SER A 155 -14.15 -11.60 7.37
C SER A 155 -15.57 -11.96 7.80
N GLU A 156 -15.74 -12.64 8.94
CA GLU A 156 -17.05 -12.96 9.51
C GLU A 156 -17.82 -11.69 9.88
N LYS A 157 -17.17 -10.76 10.59
CA LYS A 157 -17.78 -9.47 10.95
C LYS A 157 -18.16 -8.66 9.71
N LEU A 158 -17.32 -8.66 8.69
CA LEU A 158 -17.57 -7.98 7.42
C LEU A 158 -18.78 -8.61 6.72
N LYS A 159 -18.86 -9.93 6.63
CA LYS A 159 -20.02 -10.62 6.03
C LYS A 159 -21.34 -10.28 6.73
N LEU A 160 -21.35 -10.29 8.06
CA LEU A 160 -22.52 -9.89 8.84
C LEU A 160 -22.89 -8.42 8.56
N TRP A 161 -21.92 -7.52 8.63
CA TRP A 161 -22.14 -6.10 8.35
C TRP A 161 -22.63 -5.84 6.92
N LEU A 162 -22.13 -6.58 5.92
CA LEU A 162 -22.59 -6.49 4.54
C LEU A 162 -24.07 -6.89 4.42
N ASN A 163 -24.44 -8.02 5.03
CA ASN A 163 -25.78 -8.57 4.92
C ASN A 163 -26.82 -7.75 5.69
N GLU A 164 -26.47 -7.30 6.90
CA GLU A 164 -27.41 -6.63 7.81
C GLU A 164 -27.45 -5.11 7.62
N ILE A 165 -26.33 -4.49 7.23
CA ILE A 165 -26.23 -3.03 7.16
C ILE A 165 -25.98 -2.56 5.73
N ALA A 166 -24.88 -2.98 5.10
CA ALA A 166 -24.46 -2.40 3.83
C ALA A 166 -25.46 -2.65 2.69
N SER A 167 -26.11 -3.80 2.67
CA SER A 167 -27.17 -4.18 1.73
C SER A 167 -28.38 -3.23 1.75
N HIS A 168 -28.63 -2.56 2.89
CA HIS A 168 -29.73 -1.61 3.07
C HIS A 168 -29.32 -0.15 2.76
N CYS A 169 -28.03 0.11 2.48
CA CYS A 169 -27.55 1.44 2.12
C CYS A 169 -27.87 1.77 0.65
N LYS A 170 -28.72 2.77 0.43
CA LYS A 170 -29.22 3.21 -0.89
C LYS A 170 -28.15 3.52 -1.94
N ASN A 171 -26.93 3.88 -1.51
CA ASN A 171 -25.85 4.28 -2.41
C ASN A 171 -24.70 3.26 -2.48
N GLY A 172 -24.83 2.12 -1.81
CA GLY A 172 -23.83 1.06 -1.78
C GLY A 172 -22.61 1.40 -0.93
N ILE A 173 -21.43 0.92 -1.32
CA ILE A 173 -20.24 0.91 -0.44
C ILE A 173 -19.22 1.97 -0.88
N ALA A 174 -18.67 2.70 0.08
CA ALA A 174 -17.58 3.64 -0.12
C ALA A 174 -16.32 3.22 0.65
N LEU A 175 -15.15 3.39 0.05
CA LEU A 175 -13.84 3.26 0.69
C LEU A 175 -13.22 4.64 0.89
N VAL A 176 -12.67 4.93 2.07
CA VAL A 176 -11.95 6.19 2.34
C VAL A 176 -10.57 5.91 2.89
N THR A 177 -9.52 6.33 2.18
CA THR A 177 -8.14 6.17 2.67
C THR A 177 -7.71 7.31 3.59
N GLY A 178 -6.98 7.00 4.65
CA GLY A 178 -6.48 8.02 5.59
C GLY A 178 -7.58 8.61 6.47
N ALA A 179 -8.47 7.77 6.98
CA ALA A 179 -9.66 8.15 7.74
C ALA A 179 -9.39 8.44 9.24
N SER A 180 -8.15 8.29 9.71
CA SER A 180 -7.82 8.46 11.14
C SER A 180 -8.05 9.88 11.69
N ARG A 181 -8.01 10.92 10.85
CA ARG A 181 -8.14 12.34 11.26
C ARG A 181 -8.49 13.25 10.08
N GLY A 182 -8.79 14.51 10.39
CA GLY A 182 -8.95 15.58 9.38
C GLY A 182 -10.06 15.28 8.38
N ILE A 183 -9.84 15.63 7.12
CA ILE A 183 -10.83 15.54 6.03
C ILE A 183 -11.34 14.10 5.87
N GLY A 184 -10.46 13.11 5.84
CA GLY A 184 -10.84 11.70 5.69
C GLY A 184 -11.77 11.21 6.80
N HIS A 185 -11.51 11.60 8.05
CA HIS A 185 -12.35 11.22 9.19
C HIS A 185 -13.77 11.78 9.06
N GLU A 186 -13.90 13.05 8.69
CA GLU A 186 -15.20 13.69 8.52
C GLU A 186 -15.94 13.18 7.27
N LEU A 187 -15.22 12.91 6.18
CA LEU A 187 -15.78 12.34 4.96
C LEU A 187 -16.46 11.00 5.19
N VAL A 188 -15.92 10.18 6.10
CA VAL A 188 -16.54 8.90 6.48
C VAL A 188 -17.96 9.13 7.02
N GLN A 189 -18.13 10.08 7.95
CA GLN A 189 -19.45 10.41 8.50
C GLN A 189 -20.36 11.02 7.44
N LYS A 190 -19.85 11.94 6.61
CA LYS A 190 -20.65 12.58 5.56
C LYS A 190 -21.12 11.63 4.46
N LEU A 191 -20.29 10.67 4.07
CA LEU A 191 -20.72 9.62 3.14
C LEU A 191 -21.79 8.71 3.77
N CYS A 192 -21.71 8.43 5.07
CA CYS A 192 -22.79 7.74 5.77
C CYS A 192 -24.10 8.53 5.80
N ASP A 193 -24.05 9.84 6.06
CA ASP A 193 -25.22 10.74 6.00
C ASP A 193 -25.87 10.73 4.60
N GLU A 194 -25.07 10.62 3.53
CA GLU A 194 -25.55 10.46 2.16
C GLU A 194 -26.13 9.06 1.86
N GLY A 195 -26.03 8.12 2.79
CA GLY A 195 -26.57 6.76 2.67
C GLY A 195 -25.63 5.76 1.99
N PHE A 196 -24.31 5.97 2.11
CA PHE A 196 -23.32 4.93 1.85
C PHE A 196 -23.06 4.08 3.10
N ALA A 197 -22.73 2.82 2.88
CA ALA A 197 -21.97 2.02 3.84
C ALA A 197 -20.48 2.35 3.64
N VAL A 198 -19.72 2.61 4.69
CA VAL A 198 -18.35 3.13 4.56
C VAL A 198 -17.33 2.20 5.21
N ILE A 199 -16.28 1.88 4.46
CA ILE A 199 -15.08 1.18 4.94
C ILE A 199 -13.96 2.22 5.06
N PRO A 200 -13.61 2.66 6.28
CA PRO A 200 -12.49 3.57 6.51
C PRO A 200 -11.17 2.82 6.57
N THR A 201 -10.08 3.41 6.07
CA THR A 201 -8.73 2.84 6.24
C THR A 201 -7.74 3.81 6.87
N SER A 202 -6.84 3.28 7.70
CA SER A 202 -5.76 4.05 8.32
C SER A 202 -4.62 3.16 8.82
N ARG A 203 -3.48 3.77 9.14
CA ARG A 203 -2.33 3.07 9.74
C ARG A 203 -2.51 2.77 11.23
N THR A 204 -3.42 3.49 11.88
CA THR A 204 -3.74 3.34 13.31
C THR A 204 -5.19 2.95 13.45
N LYS A 205 -5.53 2.25 14.53
CA LYS A 205 -6.93 1.94 14.84
C LYS A 205 -7.70 3.22 15.12
N VAL A 206 -8.81 3.42 14.44
CA VAL A 206 -9.77 4.50 14.67
C VAL A 206 -11.16 3.89 14.77
N THR A 207 -12.00 4.45 15.64
CA THR A 207 -13.36 4.00 15.88
C THR A 207 -14.34 5.08 15.43
N PHE A 208 -15.45 4.65 14.86
CA PHE A 208 -16.55 5.52 14.46
C PHE A 208 -17.84 5.05 15.12
N GLU A 209 -18.65 5.98 15.61
CA GLU A 209 -19.94 5.69 16.22
C GLU A 209 -21.06 5.84 15.19
N HIS A 210 -21.12 4.92 14.22
CA HIS A 210 -22.22 4.87 13.26
C HIS A 210 -22.35 3.46 12.67
N LYS A 211 -23.58 2.91 12.66
CA LYS A 211 -23.81 1.52 12.20
C LYS A 211 -23.40 1.28 10.74
N ASN A 212 -23.56 2.28 9.87
CA ASN A 212 -23.16 2.20 8.45
C ASN A 212 -21.65 2.32 8.23
N ILE A 213 -20.83 2.39 9.29
CA ILE A 213 -19.37 2.41 9.18
C ILE A 213 -18.85 1.05 9.65
N PHE A 214 -18.05 0.40 8.81
CA PHE A 214 -17.32 -0.80 9.21
C PHE A 214 -16.09 -0.43 10.07
N ASP A 215 -15.53 -1.42 10.76
CA ASP A 215 -14.26 -1.22 11.47
C ASP A 215 -13.18 -0.69 10.52
N SER A 216 -12.32 0.19 11.03
CA SER A 216 -11.24 0.71 10.20
C SER A 216 -10.22 -0.37 9.88
N LEU A 217 -10.02 -0.59 8.57
CA LEU A 217 -9.05 -1.55 8.05
C LEU A 217 -7.66 -0.90 7.96
N TYR A 218 -6.61 -1.70 8.22
CA TYR A 218 -5.25 -1.22 8.12
C TYR A 218 -4.86 -0.94 6.66
N LEU A 219 -4.30 0.25 6.41
CA LEU A 219 -3.69 0.59 5.12
C LEU A 219 -2.56 1.59 5.31
N ASP A 220 -1.34 1.20 4.93
CA ASP A 220 -0.20 2.10 4.73
C ASP A 220 0.14 2.19 3.25
N LEU A 221 -0.18 3.33 2.62
CA LEU A 221 0.12 3.55 1.20
C LEU A 221 1.63 3.60 0.92
N ALA A 222 2.48 3.85 1.92
CA ALA A 222 3.93 3.79 1.70
C ALA A 222 4.48 2.36 1.63
N LYS A 223 3.59 1.35 1.70
CA LYS A 223 3.93 -0.08 1.73
C LYS A 223 3.06 -0.83 0.72
N VAL A 224 3.66 -1.17 -0.42
CA VAL A 224 2.97 -1.88 -1.51
C VAL A 224 2.22 -3.13 -1.03
N HIS A 225 2.80 -3.88 -0.10
CA HIS A 225 2.14 -5.06 0.48
C HIS A 225 0.88 -4.74 1.25
N SER A 226 0.90 -3.69 2.06
CA SER A 226 -0.29 -3.27 2.81
C SER A 226 -1.46 -2.98 1.86
N ILE A 227 -1.17 -2.50 0.64
CA ILE A 227 -2.16 -2.26 -0.40
C ILE A 227 -2.71 -3.58 -0.93
N HIS A 228 -1.81 -4.48 -1.38
CA HIS A 228 -2.22 -5.76 -1.97
C HIS A 228 -2.97 -6.65 -0.98
N PHE A 229 -2.52 -6.73 0.26
CA PHE A 229 -3.21 -7.52 1.28
C PHE A 229 -4.64 -7.03 1.53
N LEU A 230 -4.84 -5.72 1.60
CA LEU A 230 -6.18 -5.16 1.72
C LEU A 230 -7.01 -5.46 0.47
N ALA A 231 -6.42 -5.30 -0.73
CA ALA A 231 -7.11 -5.60 -1.98
C ALA A 231 -7.53 -7.08 -2.07
N ASP A 232 -6.65 -8.01 -1.71
CA ASP A 232 -6.91 -9.45 -1.69
C ASP A 232 -7.97 -9.81 -0.67
N PHE A 233 -7.92 -9.24 0.54
CA PHE A 233 -8.94 -9.40 1.58
C PHE A 233 -10.32 -8.93 1.09
N LEU A 234 -10.40 -7.75 0.47
CA LEU A 234 -11.63 -7.20 -0.08
C LEU A 234 -12.17 -8.04 -1.25
N LYS A 235 -11.27 -8.54 -2.11
CA LYS A 235 -11.60 -9.44 -3.23
C LYS A 235 -12.13 -10.78 -2.75
N LYS A 236 -11.46 -11.41 -1.78
CA LYS A 236 -11.90 -12.67 -1.13
C LYS A 236 -13.31 -12.54 -0.55
N ASN A 237 -13.65 -11.37 -0.01
CA ASN A 237 -14.96 -11.07 0.54
C ASN A 237 -15.95 -10.47 -0.48
N SER A 238 -15.63 -10.46 -1.78
CA SER A 238 -16.52 -10.01 -2.87
C SER A 238 -17.07 -8.58 -2.67
N ILE A 239 -16.22 -7.67 -2.19
CA ILE A 239 -16.56 -6.26 -2.01
C ILE A 239 -16.47 -5.52 -3.34
N TYR A 240 -17.49 -4.72 -3.64
CA TYR A 240 -17.47 -3.78 -4.77
C TYR A 240 -17.82 -2.36 -4.32
N PHE A 241 -17.01 -1.40 -4.73
CA PHE A 241 -17.13 0.00 -4.31
C PHE A 241 -17.89 0.84 -5.33
N ASN A 242 -18.85 1.61 -4.83
CA ASN A 242 -19.51 2.69 -5.57
C ASN A 242 -18.72 3.99 -5.48
N VAL A 243 -17.95 4.17 -4.42
CA VAL A 243 -17.06 5.33 -4.22
C VAL A 243 -15.73 4.88 -3.64
N VAL A 244 -14.62 5.37 -4.18
CA VAL A 244 -13.30 5.29 -3.54
C VAL A 244 -12.76 6.71 -3.40
N VAL A 245 -12.46 7.12 -2.17
CA VAL A 245 -11.81 8.40 -1.87
C VAL A 245 -10.37 8.16 -1.46
N HIS A 246 -9.45 8.51 -2.35
CA HIS A 246 -8.02 8.57 -2.06
C HIS A 246 -7.70 9.89 -1.35
N ASN A 247 -7.82 9.88 -0.01
CA ASN A 247 -7.57 11.04 0.84
C ASN A 247 -6.21 11.01 1.54
N ALA A 248 -5.67 9.82 1.82
CA ALA A 248 -4.40 9.69 2.52
C ALA A 248 -3.27 10.46 1.83
N GLY A 249 -2.48 11.17 2.64
CA GLY A 249 -1.30 11.88 2.16
C GLY A 249 -0.44 12.40 3.31
N VAL A 250 0.80 12.73 2.98
CA VAL A 250 1.78 13.35 3.87
C VAL A 250 2.24 14.69 3.32
N PHE A 251 2.65 15.56 4.23
CA PHE A 251 3.18 16.89 3.92
C PHE A 251 4.72 16.92 4.07
N SER A 252 5.33 18.00 3.60
CA SER A 252 6.76 18.28 3.83
C SER A 252 7.05 18.40 5.32
N SER A 253 8.16 17.81 5.78
CA SER A 253 8.59 17.86 7.18
C SER A 253 9.35 19.14 7.51
N ASP A 254 9.98 19.77 6.51
CA ASP A 254 10.68 21.05 6.66
C ASP A 254 9.88 22.19 6.05
N GLU A 255 9.44 23.14 6.88
CA GLU A 255 8.91 24.43 6.42
C GLU A 255 10.02 25.34 5.86
N LYS A 256 11.28 25.07 6.20
CA LYS A 256 12.47 25.87 5.86
C LYS A 256 13.26 25.35 4.66
N SER A 257 12.78 24.32 3.95
CA SER A 257 13.50 23.79 2.80
C SER A 257 13.57 24.82 1.67
N SER A 258 14.78 25.30 1.37
CA SER A 258 15.03 26.12 0.17
C SER A 258 14.76 25.28 -1.08
N ASN A 259 14.04 25.84 -2.04
CA ASN A 259 13.85 25.20 -3.34
C ASN A 259 15.13 25.08 -4.16
N LEU A 260 16.18 25.82 -3.79
CA LEU A 260 17.49 25.67 -4.42
C LEU A 260 18.14 24.32 -4.05
N THR A 261 17.68 23.68 -2.98
CA THR A 261 18.21 22.39 -2.48
C THR A 261 17.06 21.54 -1.94
N VAL A 262 16.17 21.08 -2.82
CA VAL A 262 15.08 20.18 -2.42
C VAL A 262 15.67 18.84 -1.99
N SER A 263 15.33 18.40 -0.79
CA SER A 263 15.82 17.12 -0.27
C SER A 263 15.24 15.94 -1.06
N PHE A 264 16.12 15.10 -1.61
CA PHE A 264 15.71 13.87 -2.29
C PHE A 264 14.93 12.93 -1.37
N SER A 265 15.32 12.84 -0.09
CA SER A 265 14.60 11.98 0.87
C SER A 265 13.19 12.47 1.15
N ASP A 266 12.95 13.79 1.11
CA ASP A 266 11.61 14.36 1.22
C ASP A 266 10.77 14.11 -0.04
N ILE A 267 11.36 14.26 -1.24
CA ILE A 267 10.71 13.89 -2.49
C ILE A 267 10.30 12.42 -2.43
N GLN A 268 11.23 11.53 -2.12
CA GLN A 268 10.98 10.10 -2.04
C GLN A 268 9.87 9.77 -1.05
N ARG A 269 9.96 10.27 0.20
CA ARG A 269 8.96 10.02 1.25
C ARG A 269 7.56 10.50 0.85
N ILE A 270 7.46 11.70 0.25
CA ILE A 270 6.16 12.25 -0.16
C ILE A 270 5.61 11.49 -1.36
N PHE A 271 6.43 11.20 -2.37
CA PHE A 271 5.99 10.47 -3.57
C PHE A 271 5.57 9.05 -3.24
N GLU A 272 6.27 8.37 -2.32
CA GLU A 272 5.94 7.02 -1.89
C GLU A 272 4.48 6.91 -1.42
N THR A 273 4.01 7.87 -0.61
CA THR A 273 2.61 7.87 -0.11
C THR A 273 1.65 8.54 -1.08
N ASN A 274 1.96 9.75 -1.54
CA ASN A 274 1.02 10.61 -2.25
C ASN A 274 0.86 10.24 -3.72
N VAL A 275 1.82 9.52 -4.31
CA VAL A 275 1.85 9.21 -5.74
C VAL A 275 1.92 7.70 -5.96
N PHE A 276 3.03 7.06 -5.62
CA PHE A 276 3.26 5.65 -5.93
C PHE A 276 2.25 4.75 -5.21
N GLY A 277 2.14 4.86 -3.89
CA GLY A 277 1.17 4.14 -3.09
C GLY A 277 -0.28 4.44 -3.47
N LEU A 278 -0.59 5.69 -3.79
CA LEU A 278 -1.92 6.10 -4.23
C LEU A 278 -2.29 5.44 -5.58
N ILE A 279 -1.37 5.44 -6.55
CA ILE A 279 -1.58 4.86 -7.87
C ILE A 279 -1.69 3.34 -7.75
N GLU A 280 -0.82 2.71 -6.97
CA GLU A 280 -0.86 1.26 -6.76
C GLU A 280 -2.15 0.81 -6.06
N ALA A 281 -2.60 1.58 -5.05
CA ALA A 281 -3.91 1.36 -4.43
C ALA A 281 -5.05 1.52 -5.42
N ASN A 282 -5.01 2.55 -6.27
CA ASN A 282 -6.04 2.69 -7.30
C ASN A 282 -6.01 1.50 -8.27
N ASN A 283 -4.85 1.10 -8.78
CA ASN A 283 -4.69 -0.02 -9.71
C ASN A 283 -5.27 -1.33 -9.17
N THR A 284 -5.01 -1.63 -7.89
CA THR A 284 -5.55 -2.82 -7.22
C THR A 284 -7.05 -2.70 -6.98
N PHE A 285 -7.54 -1.53 -6.50
CA PHE A 285 -8.96 -1.31 -6.25
C PHE A 285 -9.81 -1.15 -7.52
N MET A 286 -9.22 -0.85 -8.68
CA MET A 286 -9.94 -0.76 -9.96
C MET A 286 -10.74 -2.03 -10.27
N GLN A 287 -10.22 -3.20 -9.88
CA GLN A 287 -10.90 -4.50 -10.06
C GLN A 287 -12.10 -4.69 -9.13
N LEU A 288 -12.21 -3.86 -8.09
CA LEU A 288 -13.24 -3.86 -7.06
C LEU A 288 -14.25 -2.73 -7.26
N MET A 289 -14.22 -2.03 -8.39
CA MET A 289 -15.17 -0.94 -8.67
C MET A 289 -16.49 -1.50 -9.21
N SER A 290 -17.61 -0.96 -8.72
CA SER A 290 -18.92 -1.20 -9.32
C SER A 290 -19.02 -0.59 -10.72
N PRO A 291 -19.88 -1.12 -11.62
CA PRO A 291 -19.98 -0.65 -13.02
C PRO A 291 -20.26 0.84 -13.19
N THR A 292 -21.01 1.43 -12.26
CA THR A 292 -21.20 2.88 -12.16
C THR A 292 -20.74 3.34 -10.80
N SER A 293 -19.63 4.05 -10.78
CA SER A 293 -18.92 4.39 -9.54
C SER A 293 -18.12 5.68 -9.67
N THR A 294 -17.54 6.12 -8.56
CA THR A 294 -16.75 7.36 -8.49
C THR A 294 -15.42 7.11 -7.81
N ILE A 295 -14.35 7.65 -8.37
CA ILE A 295 -13.02 7.71 -7.77
C ILE A 295 -12.70 9.18 -7.51
N ALA A 296 -12.39 9.53 -6.27
CA ALA A 296 -12.10 10.89 -5.87
C ALA A 296 -10.70 10.95 -5.25
N PHE A 297 -9.81 11.73 -5.87
CA PHE A 297 -8.48 12.00 -5.36
C PHE A 297 -8.47 13.35 -4.63
N ILE A 298 -8.15 13.36 -3.33
CA ILE A 298 -7.93 14.60 -2.59
C ILE A 298 -6.56 15.16 -2.95
N ALA A 299 -6.56 16.09 -3.91
CA ALA A 299 -5.40 16.78 -4.41
C ALA A 299 -5.15 18.07 -3.60
N SER A 300 -4.73 19.15 -4.25
CA SER A 300 -4.56 20.48 -3.63
C SER A 300 -4.41 21.55 -4.71
N LEU A 301 -4.90 22.76 -4.44
CA LEU A 301 -4.61 23.95 -5.26
C LEU A 301 -3.11 24.19 -5.40
N MET A 302 -2.30 23.77 -4.42
CA MET A 302 -0.84 23.91 -4.49
C MET A 302 -0.20 23.07 -5.61
N GLY A 303 -0.91 22.05 -6.11
CA GLY A 303 -0.50 21.27 -7.28
C GLY A 303 -1.02 21.84 -8.60
N HIS A 304 -1.68 22.99 -8.60
CA HIS A 304 -2.21 23.64 -9.79
C HIS A 304 -1.38 24.88 -10.15
N ASP A 305 -1.30 25.19 -11.45
CA ASP A 305 -0.44 26.24 -11.99
C ASP A 305 -0.88 27.65 -11.53
N SER A 306 -2.14 27.82 -11.14
CA SER A 306 -2.65 29.09 -10.59
C SER A 306 -2.13 29.43 -9.19
N TYR A 307 -1.50 28.49 -8.48
CA TYR A 307 -0.99 28.74 -7.14
C TYR A 307 0.44 29.30 -7.20
N ASP A 308 0.56 30.62 -7.30
CA ASP A 308 1.84 31.30 -7.53
C ASP A 308 2.62 31.56 -6.23
N THR A 309 3.20 30.49 -5.69
CA THR A 309 4.17 30.54 -4.59
C THR A 309 5.25 29.49 -4.84
N TYR A 310 6.34 29.50 -4.08
CA TYR A 310 7.45 28.55 -4.29
C TYR A 310 7.54 27.47 -3.20
N THR A 311 6.89 27.60 -2.04
CA THR A 311 7.12 26.69 -0.91
C THR A 311 6.63 25.24 -1.15
N HIS A 312 7.21 24.28 -0.41
CA HIS A 312 6.78 22.87 -0.37
C HIS A 312 6.86 22.12 -1.72
N THR A 313 7.91 22.35 -2.51
CA THR A 313 8.10 21.79 -3.86
C THR A 313 7.74 20.30 -3.98
N ALA A 314 8.27 19.44 -3.11
CA ALA A 314 7.99 18.00 -3.17
C ALA A 314 6.50 17.66 -3.00
N TYR A 315 5.80 18.33 -2.05
CA TYR A 315 4.36 18.17 -1.87
C TYR A 315 3.58 18.65 -3.11
N ARG A 316 3.95 19.80 -3.66
CA ARG A 316 3.30 20.39 -4.84
C ARG A 316 3.42 19.51 -6.06
N MET A 317 4.63 19.02 -6.34
CA MET A 317 4.89 18.05 -7.39
C MET A 317 4.01 16.81 -7.21
N SER A 318 3.93 16.27 -6.00
CA SER A 318 3.07 15.10 -5.72
C SER A 318 1.59 15.37 -6.04
N LYS A 319 1.07 16.55 -5.69
CA LYS A 319 -0.32 16.92 -5.96
C LYS A 319 -0.56 17.19 -7.45
N ARG A 320 0.39 17.77 -8.17
CA ARG A 320 0.34 17.90 -9.64
C ARG A 320 0.31 16.53 -10.31
N SER A 321 1.14 15.58 -9.86
CA SER A 321 1.16 14.22 -10.38
C SER A 321 -0.20 13.52 -10.21
N VAL A 322 -0.85 13.67 -9.06
CA VAL A 322 -2.19 13.10 -8.82
C VAL A 322 -3.26 13.73 -9.71
N ILE A 323 -3.21 15.05 -9.92
CA ILE A 323 -4.15 15.75 -10.84
C ILE A 323 -3.99 15.20 -12.26
N GLN A 324 -2.75 15.09 -12.76
CA GLN A 324 -2.49 14.56 -14.08
C GLN A 324 -2.86 13.08 -14.20
N TYR A 325 -2.60 12.27 -13.17
CA TYR A 325 -3.01 10.86 -13.14
C TYR A 325 -4.53 10.72 -13.22
N ALA A 326 -5.28 11.50 -12.44
CA ALA A 326 -6.74 11.50 -12.46
C ALA A 326 -7.30 11.84 -13.86
N LYS A 327 -6.71 12.83 -14.54
CA LYS A 327 -7.06 13.20 -15.91
C LYS A 327 -6.82 12.06 -16.90
N ASN A 328 -5.63 11.44 -16.85
CA ASN A 328 -5.28 10.35 -17.75
C ASN A 328 -6.14 9.11 -17.50
N LEU A 329 -6.41 8.77 -16.23
CA LEU A 329 -7.28 7.66 -15.86
C LEU A 329 -8.70 7.86 -16.40
N ALA A 330 -9.24 9.08 -16.32
CA ALA A 330 -10.56 9.39 -16.87
C ALA A 330 -10.62 9.16 -18.39
N LEU A 331 -9.60 9.61 -19.12
CA LEU A 331 -9.48 9.41 -20.57
C LEU A 331 -9.37 7.93 -20.94
N GLU A 332 -8.59 7.16 -20.18
CA GLU A 332 -8.48 5.71 -20.41
C GLU A 332 -9.82 5.01 -20.16
N LEU A 333 -10.51 5.33 -19.07
CA LEU A 333 -11.83 4.78 -18.75
C LEU A 333 -12.87 5.13 -19.83
N GLU A 334 -12.83 6.35 -20.36
CA GLU A 334 -13.69 6.78 -21.47
C GLU A 334 -13.41 5.98 -22.75
N SER A 335 -12.14 5.80 -23.13
CA SER A 335 -11.78 4.99 -24.31
C SER A 335 -12.20 3.52 -24.19
N GLN A 336 -12.33 3.03 -22.96
CA GLN A 336 -12.84 1.68 -22.64
C GLN A 336 -14.36 1.65 -22.38
N ASN A 337 -15.09 2.75 -22.60
CA ASN A 337 -16.53 2.90 -22.33
C ASN A 337 -16.95 2.55 -20.88
N LYS A 338 -16.07 2.76 -19.89
CA LYS A 338 -16.35 2.51 -18.47
C LYS A 338 -17.08 3.71 -17.85
N LYS A 339 -18.18 3.45 -17.14
CA LYS A 339 -19.01 4.48 -16.47
C LYS A 339 -18.48 4.84 -15.08
N ILE A 340 -17.19 5.12 -14.98
CA ILE A 340 -16.52 5.49 -13.72
C ILE A 340 -16.13 6.96 -13.79
N SER A 341 -16.67 7.78 -12.89
CA SER A 341 -16.30 9.20 -12.80
C SER A 341 -15.07 9.38 -11.91
N VAL A 342 -14.02 9.98 -12.43
CA VAL A 342 -12.78 10.34 -11.74
C VAL A 342 -12.77 11.83 -11.44
N LEU A 343 -12.47 12.18 -10.20
CA LEU A 343 -12.35 13.56 -9.73
C LEU A 343 -10.97 13.77 -9.10
N SER A 344 -10.34 14.91 -9.38
CA SER A 344 -9.30 15.46 -8.53
C SER A 344 -9.84 16.70 -7.81
N LEU A 345 -9.64 16.76 -6.50
CA LEU A 345 -10.35 17.72 -5.64
C LEU A 345 -9.36 18.59 -4.84
N HIS A 346 -9.50 19.91 -4.92
CA HIS A 346 -8.93 20.81 -3.94
C HIS A 346 -9.89 20.91 -2.73
N PRO A 347 -9.47 20.49 -1.53
CA PRO A 347 -10.35 20.49 -0.37
C PRO A 347 -10.57 21.89 0.25
N GLY A 348 -9.94 22.95 -0.28
CA GLY A 348 -9.85 24.24 0.39
C GLY A 348 -8.65 24.33 1.34
N SER A 349 -8.45 25.50 1.95
CA SER A 349 -7.47 25.69 3.03
C SER A 349 -8.06 25.18 4.35
N VAL A 350 -8.10 23.85 4.52
CA VAL A 350 -8.78 23.22 5.67
C VAL A 350 -7.93 23.28 6.93
N LYS A 351 -8.54 23.65 8.06
CA LYS A 351 -7.89 23.64 9.36
C LYS A 351 -7.74 22.20 9.85
N THR A 352 -6.53 21.65 9.77
CA THR A 352 -6.17 20.29 10.19
C THR A 352 -4.79 20.31 10.85
N ASP A 353 -4.34 19.19 11.41
CA ASP A 353 -2.96 19.06 11.92
C ASP A 353 -1.90 19.38 10.84
N MET A 354 -2.19 19.15 9.56
CA MET A 354 -1.28 19.47 8.44
C MET A 354 -1.32 20.95 8.04
N ASN A 355 -2.35 21.69 8.47
CA ASN A 355 -2.52 23.11 8.17
C ASN A 355 -3.27 23.80 9.32
N PRO A 356 -2.58 24.10 10.43
CA PRO A 356 -3.21 24.69 11.62
C PRO A 356 -3.86 26.06 11.36
N ASN A 357 -3.38 26.78 10.34
CA ASN A 357 -3.85 28.11 9.92
C ASN A 357 -4.92 28.07 8.82
N GLY A 358 -5.56 26.92 8.62
CA GLY A 358 -6.62 26.77 7.62
C GLY A 358 -7.79 27.74 7.83
N LYS A 359 -8.32 28.23 6.71
CA LYS A 359 -9.41 29.21 6.64
C LYS A 359 -10.80 28.61 6.72
N ILE A 360 -10.95 27.30 6.48
CA ILE A 360 -12.24 26.60 6.54
C ILE A 360 -12.19 25.40 7.47
N SER A 361 -13.36 24.99 7.98
CA SER A 361 -13.49 23.83 8.85
C SER A 361 -13.44 22.52 8.06
N VAL A 362 -13.02 21.45 8.74
CA VAL A 362 -13.04 20.09 8.20
C VAL A 362 -14.47 19.70 7.77
N LYS A 363 -15.46 19.98 8.62
CA LYS A 363 -16.88 19.74 8.36
C LYS A 363 -17.36 20.36 7.05
N ASN A 364 -17.06 21.64 6.84
CA ASN A 364 -17.49 22.35 5.63
C ASN A 364 -16.83 21.77 4.36
N SER A 365 -15.51 21.47 4.42
CA SER A 365 -14.81 20.85 3.30
C SER A 365 -15.39 19.49 2.93
N ALA A 366 -15.56 18.61 3.93
CA ALA A 366 -16.07 17.26 3.73
C ALA A 366 -17.52 17.24 3.22
N GLU A 367 -18.38 18.13 3.74
CA GLU A 367 -19.77 18.26 3.29
C GLU A 367 -19.85 18.62 1.81
N GLN A 368 -19.07 19.61 1.35
CA GLN A 368 -19.09 20.05 -0.03
C GLN A 368 -18.46 19.01 -0.99
N ILE A 369 -17.39 18.34 -0.57
CA ILE A 369 -16.82 17.20 -1.31
C ILE A 369 -17.85 16.07 -1.44
N THR A 370 -18.59 15.79 -0.37
CA THR A 370 -19.61 14.75 -0.37
C THR A 370 -20.76 15.09 -1.33
N GLN A 371 -21.18 16.36 -1.38
CA GLN A 371 -22.14 16.84 -2.38
C GLN A 371 -21.63 16.64 -3.81
N LEU A 372 -20.34 16.91 -4.09
CA LEU A 372 -19.74 16.62 -5.40
C LEU A 372 -19.82 15.15 -5.77
N ILE A 373 -19.68 14.23 -4.81
CA ILE A 373 -19.73 12.77 -5.01
C ILE A 373 -21.16 12.25 -5.12
N SER A 374 -22.16 12.96 -4.58
CA SER A 374 -23.58 12.55 -4.54
C SER A 374 -24.14 12.14 -5.91
N LYS A 375 -25.16 11.27 -5.93
CA LYS A 375 -25.80 10.81 -7.18
C LYS A 375 -26.33 11.96 -8.05
N ASN A 376 -26.82 13.04 -7.43
CA ASN A 376 -27.37 14.20 -8.13
C ASN A 376 -26.33 14.91 -9.02
N MET A 377 -25.05 14.78 -8.68
CA MET A 377 -23.96 15.40 -9.43
C MET A 377 -23.37 14.50 -10.53
N LEU A 378 -23.85 13.25 -10.68
CA LEU A 378 -23.27 12.26 -11.60
C LEU A 378 -23.17 12.77 -13.04
N ALA A 379 -24.26 13.32 -13.60
CA ALA A 379 -24.25 13.84 -14.97
C ALA A 379 -23.21 14.95 -15.16
N LYS A 380 -23.09 15.85 -14.17
CA LYS A 380 -22.12 16.95 -14.19
C LYS A 380 -20.68 16.45 -14.05
N ARG A 381 -20.44 15.44 -13.21
CA ARG A 381 -19.13 14.78 -13.07
C ARG A 381 -18.71 14.08 -14.36
N MET A 382 -19.60 13.31 -14.97
CA MET A 382 -19.32 12.59 -16.22
C MET A 382 -19.03 13.55 -17.38
N LYS A 383 -19.74 14.68 -17.48
CA LYS A 383 -19.45 15.73 -18.49
C LYS A 383 -18.05 16.33 -18.33
N HIS A 384 -17.49 16.28 -17.13
CA HIS A 384 -16.24 16.93 -16.77
C HIS A 384 -15.29 15.94 -16.10
N ASN A 385 -15.30 14.70 -16.60
CA ASN A 385 -14.57 13.58 -16.03
C ASN A 385 -13.07 13.86 -16.04
N GLY A 386 -12.36 13.49 -14.98
CA GLY A 386 -10.91 13.76 -14.85
C GLY A 386 -10.56 15.23 -14.57
N GLY A 387 -11.54 16.12 -14.46
CA GLY A 387 -11.29 17.53 -14.13
C GLY A 387 -10.82 17.75 -12.69
N PHE A 388 -10.21 18.92 -12.47
CA PHE A 388 -9.87 19.43 -11.14
C PHE A 388 -10.97 20.36 -10.61
N TRP A 389 -11.43 20.08 -9.40
CA TRP A 389 -12.58 20.77 -8.80
C TRP A 389 -12.21 21.38 -7.46
N ASN A 390 -12.73 22.57 -7.20
CA ASN A 390 -12.72 23.15 -5.87
C ASN A 390 -13.82 22.51 -5.00
N TYR A 391 -13.59 22.39 -3.68
CA TYR A 391 -14.54 21.78 -2.76
C TYR A 391 -15.92 22.41 -2.85
N ASN A 392 -16.00 23.74 -3.01
CA ASN A 392 -17.23 24.55 -3.03
C ASN A 392 -17.97 24.59 -4.38
N LEU A 393 -17.79 23.58 -5.24
CA LEU A 393 -18.47 23.46 -6.54
C LEU A 393 -18.04 24.48 -7.62
N THR A 394 -17.18 25.44 -7.31
CA THR A 394 -16.60 26.32 -8.34
C THR A 394 -15.57 25.53 -9.12
N LYS A 395 -15.72 25.48 -10.43
CA LYS A 395 -14.73 24.88 -11.31
C LYS A 395 -13.68 25.93 -11.64
N ASP A 396 -12.40 25.62 -11.43
CA ASP A 396 -11.35 26.42 -12.07
C ASP A 396 -11.38 26.10 -13.57
N ALA A 397 -11.59 27.13 -14.40
CA ALA A 397 -12.02 27.00 -15.79
C ALA A 397 -11.04 26.26 -16.73
N TRP A 398 -9.84 25.90 -16.26
CA TRP A 398 -8.67 25.69 -17.09
C TRP A 398 -8.24 24.22 -17.28
N GLU A 399 -8.86 23.26 -16.59
CA GLU A 399 -8.53 21.82 -16.69
C GLU A 399 -9.68 20.94 -17.20
N CYS A 400 -10.61 21.51 -17.97
CA CYS A 400 -11.56 20.70 -18.72
C CYS A 400 -10.81 19.96 -19.84
N LEU A 401 -11.09 18.66 -20.01
CA LEU A 401 -10.93 18.02 -21.31
C LEU A 401 -11.84 18.79 -22.27
N ASN A 402 -11.25 19.61 -23.14
CA ASN A 402 -11.97 20.26 -24.23
C ASN A 402 -12.18 19.27 -25.36
#